data_AF-V4QDX8-F1
#
_entry.id   AF-V4QDX8-F1
#
_cell.length_a   1.000
_cell.length_b   1.000
_cell.length_c   1.000
_cell.angle_alpha   90.00
_cell.angle_beta   90.00
_cell.angle_gamma   90.00
#
_symmetry.space_group_name_H-M   'P 1'
#
loop_
_entity.id
_entity.type
_entity.pdbx_description
1 polymer ?
#
loop_
_entity_poly.entity_id
_entity_poly.type
_entity_poly.pdbx_seq_one_letter_code
_entity_poly.pdbx_strand_id
1 'polypeptide(L)'
;MQRVLSIFMALCISLTFALDAHAKRFGGGKSFGSAPSHQTRQAPQQTQAAPNQAGRQTPAAASGASRWLGPLAGLAAGGLLASMFMGDGFEGIQFMDILIFGLIAFLLFRFLAARRRQQQPAMAGHAPMQRDMPQQPSTSIFGGSAAPAAAAPVINAPAWFNEQSFVAAAREHFLSLQQHWDANEMDKISEFVTPQLLGFLKQERAEIGDAYQSTYIDDLQIQLDGVDDDAEKTTATLTFTGTAKTSRFDQGEPFSESWRMERAQGENQPWLVAGIRQNA
;
A
#
# COMPACT_ATOMS: atom_id res chain seq x y z
N MET A 1 47.96 -10.60 25.26
CA MET A 1 47.33 -10.02 24.05
C MET A 1 46.19 -10.88 23.51
N GLN A 2 46.42 -12.14 23.11
CA GLN A 2 45.37 -12.99 22.50
C GLN A 2 44.13 -13.23 23.39
N ARG A 3 44.30 -13.45 24.70
CA ARG A 3 43.18 -13.69 25.62
C ARG A 3 42.27 -12.47 25.82
N VAL A 4 42.82 -11.25 25.75
CA VAL A 4 42.05 -10.01 25.86
C VAL A 4 41.26 -9.76 24.58
N LEU A 5 41.87 -10.06 23.42
CA LEU A 5 41.20 -9.98 22.13
C LEU A 5 40.04 -10.99 22.01
N SER A 6 40.21 -12.21 22.53
CA SER A 6 39.14 -13.22 22.55
C SER A 6 37.97 -12.83 23.45
N ILE A 7 38.24 -12.22 24.62
CA ILE A 7 37.19 -11.72 25.53
C ILE A 7 36.46 -10.53 24.91
N PHE A 8 37.19 -9.60 24.27
CA PHE A 8 36.59 -8.46 23.59
C PHE A 8 35.75 -8.89 22.38
N MET A 9 36.23 -9.86 21.60
CA MET A 9 35.49 -10.41 20.45
C MET A 9 34.27 -11.22 20.88
N ALA A 10 34.37 -12.00 21.97
CA ALA A 10 33.21 -12.67 22.57
C ALA A 10 32.18 -11.68 23.12
N LEU A 11 32.63 -10.57 23.73
CA LEU A 11 31.77 -9.47 24.17
C LEU A 11 31.08 -8.80 22.97
N CYS A 12 31.82 -8.44 21.93
CA CYS A 12 31.26 -7.85 20.71
C CYS A 12 30.25 -8.76 20.01
N ILE A 13 30.52 -10.08 19.95
CA ILE A 13 29.57 -11.05 19.37
C ILE A 13 28.34 -11.20 20.29
N SER A 14 28.49 -11.17 21.61
CA SER A 14 27.35 -11.23 22.54
C SER A 14 26.45 -9.99 22.47
N LEU A 15 26.99 -8.82 22.12
CA LEU A 15 26.19 -7.61 21.87
C LEU A 15 25.41 -7.64 20.54
N THR A 16 25.73 -8.55 19.61
CA THR A 16 25.01 -8.66 18.33
C THR A 16 23.75 -9.54 18.38
N PHE A 17 23.50 -10.24 19.50
CA PHE A 17 22.43 -11.25 19.60
C PHE A 17 21.12 -10.79 20.27
N ALA A 18 20.92 -9.51 20.55
CA ALA A 18 19.65 -9.06 21.14
C ALA A 18 19.29 -7.62 20.78
N LEU A 19 19.02 -7.36 19.50
CA LEU A 19 18.14 -6.27 19.08
C LEU A 19 17.28 -6.79 17.93
N ASP A 20 16.40 -7.74 18.24
CA ASP A 20 15.22 -7.98 17.41
C ASP A 20 14.29 -6.78 17.65
N ALA A 21 14.66 -5.64 17.06
CA ALA A 21 13.92 -4.39 17.17
C ALA A 21 12.74 -4.46 16.20
N HIS A 22 11.83 -5.40 16.44
CA HIS A 22 10.57 -5.47 15.73
C HIS A 22 9.67 -4.34 16.24
N ALA A 23 9.96 -3.12 15.83
CA ALA A 23 9.14 -1.96 16.16
C ALA A 23 7.75 -2.17 15.57
N LYS A 24 6.73 -2.29 16.41
CA LYS A 24 5.35 -2.39 15.97
C LYS A 24 4.80 -0.98 15.83
N ARG A 25 4.28 -0.66 14.64
CA ARG A 25 3.50 0.57 14.38
C ARG A 25 2.37 0.72 15.41
N PHE A 26 1.92 1.95 15.64
CA PHE A 26 0.75 2.28 16.45
C PHE A 26 -0.40 1.28 16.25
N GLY A 27 -0.93 0.73 17.35
CA GLY A 27 -1.96 -0.30 17.31
C GLY A 27 -1.46 -1.72 17.01
N GLY A 28 -0.15 -1.95 16.99
CA GLY A 28 0.45 -3.29 16.93
C GLY A 28 0.30 -4.00 15.58
N GLY A 29 -0.17 -3.30 14.54
CA GLY A 29 -0.64 -3.95 13.31
C GLY A 29 -1.92 -4.78 13.50
N LYS A 30 -2.65 -4.57 14.60
CA LYS A 30 -3.93 -5.22 14.87
C LYS A 30 -5.07 -4.25 14.53
N SER A 31 -6.29 -4.80 14.44
CA SER A 31 -7.50 -4.01 14.21
C SER A 31 -8.32 -3.92 15.49
N PHE A 32 -8.83 -2.73 15.81
CA PHE A 32 -9.67 -2.47 16.96
C PHE A 32 -10.70 -1.37 16.67
N GLY A 33 -11.87 -1.46 17.30
CA GLY A 33 -12.96 -0.50 17.17
C GLY A 33 -13.99 -0.90 16.12
N SER A 34 -15.07 -0.12 16.06
CA SER A 34 -16.12 -0.30 15.06
C SER A 34 -15.52 -0.22 13.66
N ALA A 35 -15.79 -1.22 12.82
CA ALA A 35 -15.30 -1.22 11.44
C ALA A 35 -15.61 0.15 10.81
N PRO A 36 -14.62 0.82 10.19
CA PRO A 36 -14.92 2.00 9.43
C PRO A 36 -15.96 1.63 8.38
N SER A 37 -16.93 2.51 8.15
CA SER A 37 -17.98 2.30 7.15
C SER A 37 -17.38 2.45 5.75
N HIS A 38 -16.53 1.51 5.38
CA HIS A 38 -16.26 1.22 3.99
C HIS A 38 -17.54 0.56 3.48
N GLN A 39 -18.36 1.31 2.74
CA GLN A 39 -19.28 0.65 1.83
C GLN A 39 -18.42 -0.06 0.79
N THR A 40 -18.08 -1.30 1.09
CA THR A 40 -17.14 -2.13 0.35
C THR A 40 -17.64 -2.32 -1.07
N ARG A 41 -16.82 -1.88 -2.03
CA ARG A 41 -16.80 -2.44 -3.38
C ARG A 41 -16.48 -3.93 -3.26
N GLN A 42 -17.48 -4.79 -3.36
CA GLN A 42 -17.26 -6.23 -3.53
C GLN A 42 -16.52 -6.45 -4.86
N ALA A 43 -15.23 -6.75 -4.78
CA ALA A 43 -14.52 -7.33 -5.91
C ALA A 43 -14.95 -8.80 -6.03
N PRO A 44 -15.40 -9.29 -7.20
CA PRO A 44 -15.74 -10.69 -7.36
C PRO A 44 -14.50 -11.57 -7.17
N GLN A 45 -14.54 -12.47 -6.18
CA GLN A 45 -13.58 -13.56 -6.08
C GLN A 45 -13.77 -14.47 -7.31
N GLN A 46 -12.75 -14.55 -8.17
CA GLN A 46 -12.70 -15.55 -9.23
C GLN A 46 -12.38 -16.90 -8.60
N THR A 47 -13.41 -17.71 -8.40
CA THR A 47 -13.27 -19.14 -8.09
C THR A 47 -12.63 -19.83 -9.29
N GLN A 48 -11.40 -20.29 -9.12
CA GLN A 48 -10.66 -21.02 -10.12
C GLN A 48 -11.17 -22.47 -10.18
N ALA A 49 -11.97 -22.78 -11.20
CA ALA A 49 -12.44 -24.15 -11.46
C ALA A 49 -11.32 -24.98 -12.11
N ALA A 50 -11.02 -26.13 -11.51
CA ALA A 50 -10.10 -27.12 -12.04
C ALA A 50 -10.67 -27.80 -13.30
N PRO A 51 -9.88 -28.05 -14.37
CA PRO A 51 -10.36 -28.79 -15.53
C PRO A 51 -10.29 -30.30 -15.30
N ASN A 52 -11.44 -30.96 -15.49
CA ASN A 52 -11.61 -32.40 -15.46
C ASN A 52 -11.16 -33.02 -16.79
N GLN A 53 -10.43 -34.15 -16.73
CA GLN A 53 -9.95 -34.90 -17.88
C GLN A 53 -11.03 -35.84 -18.45
N ALA A 54 -11.19 -35.89 -19.77
CA ALA A 54 -11.64 -37.08 -20.50
C ALA A 54 -11.21 -36.95 -21.97
N GLY A 55 -10.45 -37.94 -22.47
CA GLY A 55 -9.64 -37.80 -23.68
C GLY A 55 -10.16 -38.48 -24.95
N ARG A 56 -9.31 -38.49 -25.99
CA ARG A 56 -8.98 -39.65 -26.86
C ARG A 56 -8.04 -39.27 -28.01
N GLN A 57 -7.05 -40.17 -28.19
CA GLN A 57 -6.52 -40.71 -29.45
C GLN A 57 -5.38 -39.99 -30.21
N THR A 58 -4.24 -40.69 -30.18
CA THR A 58 -3.00 -40.66 -30.99
C THR A 58 -3.26 -41.14 -32.44
N PRO A 59 -2.37 -40.84 -33.44
CA PRO A 59 -1.08 -41.56 -33.57
C PRO A 59 0.16 -40.79 -34.09
N ALA A 60 1.32 -41.28 -33.63
CA ALA A 60 2.70 -41.38 -34.16
C ALA A 60 3.26 -40.43 -35.26
N ALA A 61 4.46 -39.87 -35.03
CA ALA A 61 5.74 -40.41 -35.53
C ALA A 61 6.98 -39.52 -35.21
N ALA A 62 8.05 -40.18 -34.72
CA ALA A 62 9.49 -40.07 -34.99
C ALA A 62 10.28 -38.73 -34.94
N SER A 63 11.23 -38.70 -33.98
CA SER A 63 12.68 -38.36 -34.08
C SER A 63 13.16 -37.09 -34.81
N GLY A 64 13.96 -36.27 -34.11
CA GLY A 64 14.86 -35.32 -34.74
C GLY A 64 15.62 -34.45 -33.72
N ALA A 65 16.94 -34.47 -33.82
CA ALA A 65 17.90 -33.93 -32.88
C ALA A 65 18.02 -32.38 -32.85
N SER A 66 18.79 -31.91 -31.87
CA SER A 66 19.51 -30.62 -31.88
C SER A 66 18.70 -29.32 -31.72
N ARG A 67 18.53 -28.87 -30.47
CA ARG A 67 18.48 -27.43 -30.12
C ARG A 67 19.31 -27.10 -28.86
N TRP A 68 20.34 -27.90 -28.61
CA TRP A 68 21.44 -27.56 -27.72
C TRP A 68 22.41 -26.70 -28.52
N LEU A 69 22.13 -25.39 -28.64
CA LEU A 69 23.09 -24.33 -28.99
C LEU A 69 22.40 -22.97 -29.16
N GLY A 70 22.53 -22.11 -28.15
CA GLY A 70 22.34 -20.66 -28.28
C GLY A 70 21.19 -20.14 -27.42
N PRO A 71 21.52 -19.58 -26.23
CA PRO A 71 22.10 -18.24 -26.21
C PRO A 71 23.20 -18.06 -25.16
N LEU A 72 24.39 -18.63 -25.39
CA LEU A 72 25.63 -18.22 -24.73
C LEU A 72 26.56 -17.39 -25.66
N ALA A 73 26.03 -16.92 -26.79
CA ALA A 73 26.72 -16.00 -27.68
C ALA A 73 26.64 -14.52 -27.22
N GLY A 74 25.85 -14.21 -26.18
CA GLY A 74 25.66 -12.84 -25.70
C GLY A 74 26.67 -12.36 -24.65
N LEU A 75 27.38 -13.26 -23.96
CA LEU A 75 28.23 -12.90 -22.82
C LEU A 75 29.73 -12.82 -23.15
N ALA A 76 30.18 -13.38 -24.27
CA ALA A 76 31.59 -13.29 -24.67
C ALA A 76 31.93 -12.02 -25.47
N ALA A 77 30.95 -11.39 -26.13
CA ALA A 77 31.17 -10.14 -26.88
C ALA A 77 31.07 -8.87 -26.01
N GLY A 78 30.37 -8.93 -24.87
CA GLY A 78 30.26 -7.79 -23.95
C GLY A 78 31.49 -7.57 -23.07
N GLY A 79 32.27 -8.62 -22.81
CA GLY A 79 33.47 -8.54 -21.96
C GLY A 79 34.65 -7.81 -22.61
N LEU A 80 34.82 -7.92 -23.94
CA LEU A 80 35.93 -7.28 -24.66
C LEU A 80 35.69 -5.79 -24.93
N LEU A 81 34.45 -5.34 -25.06
CA LEU A 81 34.12 -3.91 -25.15
C LEU A 81 34.21 -3.21 -23.78
N ALA A 82 33.83 -3.90 -22.70
CA ALA A 82 34.00 -3.40 -21.35
C ALA A 82 35.49 -3.24 -20.97
N SER A 83 36.38 -4.14 -21.42
CA SER A 83 37.82 -4.03 -21.13
C SER A 83 38.54 -2.94 -21.93
N MET A 84 37.98 -2.46 -23.06
CA MET A 84 38.53 -1.31 -23.79
C MET A 84 38.01 0.03 -23.26
N PHE A 85 36.87 0.05 -22.57
CA PHE A 85 36.27 1.27 -22.01
C PHE A 85 36.65 1.49 -20.53
N MET A 86 37.10 0.43 -19.84
CA MET A 86 37.52 0.45 -18.43
C MET A 86 39.06 0.36 -18.30
N GLY A 87 39.78 1.00 -19.22
CA GLY A 87 41.22 1.12 -19.19
C GLY A 87 41.61 2.50 -19.69
N ASP A 88 42.00 3.37 -18.77
CA ASP A 88 42.61 4.69 -19.02
C ASP A 88 41.66 5.84 -19.43
N GLY A 89 40.81 6.29 -18.50
CA GLY A 89 40.00 7.50 -18.72
C GLY A 89 39.15 7.99 -17.54
N PHE A 90 39.44 7.55 -16.31
CA PHE A 90 38.75 8.07 -15.12
C PHE A 90 39.31 9.45 -14.72
N GLU A 91 38.99 10.45 -15.53
CA GLU A 91 39.14 11.86 -15.16
C GLU A 91 37.75 12.52 -15.13
N GLY A 92 36.99 12.18 -14.08
CA GLY A 92 35.72 12.80 -13.75
C GLY A 92 34.55 12.45 -14.67
N ILE A 93 33.33 12.50 -14.13
CA ILE A 93 32.11 12.46 -14.94
C ILE A 93 32.13 13.72 -15.81
N GLN A 94 32.38 13.56 -17.11
CA GLN A 94 32.35 14.68 -18.04
C GLN A 94 30.89 15.09 -18.30
N PHE A 95 30.68 16.37 -18.63
CA PHE A 95 29.37 16.91 -18.99
C PHE A 95 28.69 16.09 -20.13
N MET A 96 29.49 15.47 -21.00
CA MET A 96 29.02 14.58 -22.05
C MET A 96 28.38 13.29 -21.54
N ASP A 97 28.87 12.72 -20.42
CA ASP A 97 28.30 11.51 -19.83
C ASP A 97 26.93 11.78 -19.19
N ILE A 98 26.78 12.96 -18.57
CA ILE A 98 25.51 13.41 -18.00
C ILE A 98 24.44 13.60 -19.10
N LEU A 99 24.84 14.09 -20.27
CA LEU A 99 23.92 14.22 -21.41
C LEU A 99 23.50 12.86 -21.96
N ILE A 100 24.40 11.88 -22.02
CA ILE A 100 24.07 10.51 -22.45
C ILE A 100 23.13 9.85 -21.46
N PHE A 101 23.40 9.93 -20.14
CA PHE A 101 22.51 9.39 -19.12
C PHE A 101 21.14 10.09 -19.10
N GLY A 102 21.10 11.41 -19.30
CA GLY A 102 19.86 12.18 -19.45
C GLY A 102 19.04 11.76 -20.66
N LEU A 103 19.69 11.51 -21.81
CA LEU A 103 19.02 11.02 -23.02
C LEU A 103 18.44 9.62 -22.82
N ILE A 104 19.17 8.71 -22.17
CA ILE A 104 18.71 7.36 -21.86
C ILE A 104 17.50 7.42 -20.91
N ALA A 105 17.57 8.22 -19.84
CA ALA A 105 16.45 8.40 -18.90
C ALA A 105 15.21 8.99 -19.59
N PHE A 106 15.40 9.96 -20.49
CA PHE A 106 14.32 10.57 -21.27
C PHE A 106 13.66 9.58 -22.24
N LEU A 107 14.44 8.72 -22.92
CA LEU A 107 13.91 7.69 -23.81
C LEU A 107 13.12 6.63 -23.03
N LEU A 108 13.59 6.22 -21.84
CA LEU A 108 12.87 5.30 -20.96
C LEU A 108 11.55 5.90 -20.47
N PHE A 109 11.56 7.16 -20.03
CA PHE A 109 10.36 7.86 -19.57
C PHE A 109 9.35 8.06 -20.71
N ARG A 110 9.82 8.43 -21.91
CA ARG A 110 9.00 8.59 -23.12
C ARG A 110 8.32 7.27 -23.52
N PHE A 111 9.06 6.16 -23.49
CA PHE A 111 8.54 4.86 -23.89
C PHE A 111 7.50 4.33 -22.89
N LEU A 112 7.70 4.58 -21.59
CA LEU A 112 6.76 4.19 -20.55
C LEU A 112 5.49 5.06 -20.55
N ALA A 113 5.61 6.36 -20.85
CA ALA A 113 4.47 7.27 -21.01
C ALA A 113 3.66 6.99 -22.29
N ALA A 114 4.31 6.60 -23.39
CA ALA A 114 3.63 6.21 -24.63
C ALA A 114 2.79 4.95 -24.45
N ARG A 115 3.25 3.99 -23.63
CA ARG A 115 2.53 2.74 -23.34
C ARG A 115 1.28 2.95 -22.47
N ARG A 116 1.22 4.04 -21.68
CA ARG A 116 0.01 4.42 -20.88
C ARG A 116 -1.05 5.17 -21.69
N ARG A 117 -0.72 5.71 -22.87
CA ARG A 117 -1.69 6.44 -23.73
C ARG A 117 -2.55 5.55 -24.62
N GLN A 118 -2.26 4.25 -24.71
CA GLN A 118 -3.03 3.30 -25.52
C GLN A 118 -4.22 2.64 -24.79
N GLN A 119 -4.55 3.08 -23.57
CA GLN A 119 -5.63 2.52 -22.74
C GLN A 119 -6.76 3.50 -22.40
N GLN A 120 -7.17 4.35 -23.35
CA GLN A 120 -8.44 5.08 -23.24
C GLN A 120 -9.36 4.76 -24.42
N PRO A 121 -10.44 3.98 -24.22
CA PRO A 121 -11.52 3.90 -25.19
C PRO A 121 -12.40 5.16 -25.11
N ALA A 122 -12.45 5.90 -26.21
CA ALA A 122 -13.43 6.95 -26.46
C ALA A 122 -14.81 6.33 -26.75
N MET A 123 -15.89 6.82 -26.15
CA MET A 123 -17.26 6.44 -26.50
C MET A 123 -17.98 7.62 -27.13
N ALA A 124 -18.18 7.54 -28.45
CA ALA A 124 -19.00 8.44 -29.26
C ALA A 124 -20.30 7.69 -29.63
N GLY A 125 -21.44 8.38 -29.49
CA GLY A 125 -22.77 7.77 -29.43
C GLY A 125 -23.47 7.42 -30.74
N HIS A 126 -24.75 7.03 -30.63
CA HIS A 126 -25.95 7.54 -31.32
C HIS A 126 -27.16 6.60 -31.08
N ALA A 127 -28.35 7.19 -30.94
CA ALA A 127 -29.68 6.59 -30.74
C ALA A 127 -30.36 6.27 -32.11
N PRO A 128 -31.70 6.07 -32.20
CA PRO A 128 -32.63 5.12 -31.55
C PRO A 128 -33.36 4.25 -32.60
N MET A 129 -34.04 3.15 -32.22
CA MET A 129 -35.25 2.72 -32.95
C MET A 129 -36.23 1.95 -32.07
N GLN A 130 -37.49 2.30 -32.29
CA GLN A 130 -38.72 1.92 -31.60
C GLN A 130 -39.52 1.03 -32.55
N ARG A 131 -40.00 -0.14 -32.11
CA ARG A 131 -41.19 -0.75 -32.72
C ARG A 131 -41.85 -1.77 -31.79
N ASP A 132 -43.16 -1.63 -31.75
CA ASP A 132 -44.21 -2.19 -30.90
C ASP A 132 -44.37 -3.72 -30.80
N MET A 133 -45.05 -4.07 -29.71
CA MET A 133 -45.59 -5.36 -29.25
C MET A 133 -46.51 -6.08 -30.27
N PRO A 134 -46.83 -7.38 -30.04
CA PRO A 134 -48.03 -7.70 -29.24
C PRO A 134 -47.82 -8.73 -28.11
N GLN A 135 -48.66 -8.56 -27.08
CA GLN A 135 -48.92 -9.41 -25.89
C GLN A 135 -49.21 -10.89 -26.25
N GLN A 136 -48.98 -11.91 -25.41
CA GLN A 136 -49.59 -12.16 -24.08
C GLN A 136 -49.00 -13.49 -23.49
N PRO A 137 -49.40 -14.00 -22.31
CA PRO A 137 -48.68 -13.83 -21.04
C PRO A 137 -48.16 -15.15 -20.44
N SER A 138 -46.99 -15.13 -19.78
CA SER A 138 -46.69 -16.03 -18.65
C SER A 138 -45.40 -15.66 -17.92
N THR A 139 -45.50 -15.63 -16.59
CA THR A 139 -44.45 -15.72 -15.56
C THR A 139 -43.45 -14.56 -15.41
N SER A 140 -43.49 -13.95 -14.21
CA SER A 140 -42.78 -12.75 -13.78
C SER A 140 -41.25 -12.76 -13.95
N ILE A 141 -40.84 -12.01 -14.97
CA ILE A 141 -39.62 -11.22 -15.26
C ILE A 141 -39.10 -10.47 -14.00
N PHE A 142 -37.93 -10.75 -13.44
CA PHE A 142 -36.55 -10.31 -13.78
C PHE A 142 -36.42 -8.84 -14.27
N GLY A 143 -36.21 -7.90 -13.35
CA GLY A 143 -35.77 -6.54 -13.66
C GLY A 143 -34.26 -6.48 -13.87
N GLY A 144 -33.85 -6.07 -15.07
CA GLY A 144 -32.50 -6.21 -15.61
C GLY A 144 -31.36 -5.70 -14.72
N SER A 145 -30.30 -6.51 -14.69
CA SER A 145 -28.99 -6.18 -14.15
C SER A 145 -28.36 -5.02 -14.94
N ALA A 146 -28.65 -3.79 -14.52
CA ALA A 146 -27.63 -2.76 -14.57
C ALA A 146 -26.57 -3.18 -13.56
N ALA A 147 -25.32 -3.36 -14.02
CA ALA A 147 -24.19 -3.53 -13.12
C ALA A 147 -24.23 -2.37 -12.10
N PRO A 148 -24.07 -2.64 -10.79
CA PRO A 148 -24.01 -1.54 -9.82
C PRO A 148 -22.83 -0.66 -10.22
N ALA A 149 -23.12 0.57 -10.66
CA ALA A 149 -22.12 1.60 -10.71
C ALA A 149 -21.50 1.66 -9.31
N ALA A 150 -20.17 1.60 -9.23
CA ALA A 150 -19.46 1.72 -7.96
C ALA A 150 -19.99 2.96 -7.24
N ALA A 151 -20.66 2.77 -6.10
CA ALA A 151 -21.15 3.87 -5.29
C ALA A 151 -19.96 4.78 -4.99
N ALA A 152 -20.04 6.04 -5.40
CA ALA A 152 -19.08 7.05 -4.98
C ALA A 152 -19.10 7.09 -3.44
N PRO A 153 -17.95 7.36 -2.79
CA PRO A 153 -17.92 7.52 -1.33
C PRO A 153 -19.00 8.52 -0.92
N VAL A 154 -19.86 8.12 0.01
CA VAL A 154 -20.88 9.01 0.55
C VAL A 154 -20.16 9.97 1.49
N ILE A 155 -19.82 11.14 0.95
CA ILE A 155 -19.30 12.27 1.72
C ILE A 155 -20.52 13.08 2.17
N ASN A 156 -21.09 12.71 3.32
CA ASN A 156 -22.05 13.55 4.03
C ASN A 156 -21.26 14.48 4.97
N ALA A 157 -20.47 15.36 4.37
CA ALA A 157 -19.60 16.27 5.10
C ALA A 157 -20.36 17.55 5.50
N PRO A 158 -20.16 18.06 6.72
CA PRO A 158 -20.67 19.37 7.13
C PRO A 158 -20.14 20.50 6.27
N ALA A 159 -20.90 21.59 6.15
CA ALA A 159 -20.48 22.76 5.37
C ALA A 159 -19.17 23.42 5.87
N TRP A 160 -18.84 23.24 7.15
CA TRP A 160 -17.59 23.74 7.74
C TRP A 160 -16.38 22.83 7.49
N PHE A 161 -16.59 21.60 7.01
CA PHE A 161 -15.53 20.61 6.85
C PHE A 161 -14.69 20.89 5.59
N ASN A 162 -13.38 21.00 5.75
CA ASN A 162 -12.45 21.17 4.65
C ASN A 162 -11.51 19.96 4.55
N GLU A 163 -11.71 19.15 3.51
CA GLU A 163 -10.96 17.92 3.27
C GLU A 163 -9.44 18.14 3.22
N GLN A 164 -8.96 19.15 2.47
CA GLN A 164 -7.53 19.36 2.29
C GLN A 164 -6.83 19.68 3.61
N SER A 165 -7.42 20.57 4.41
CA SER A 165 -6.92 20.90 5.74
C SER A 165 -6.99 19.72 6.70
N PHE A 166 -8.06 18.91 6.60
CA PHE A 166 -8.25 17.74 7.44
C PHE A 166 -7.22 16.65 7.13
N VAL A 167 -6.97 16.35 5.85
CA VAL A 167 -5.96 15.37 5.42
C VAL A 167 -4.55 15.83 5.77
N ALA A 168 -4.26 17.13 5.66
CA ALA A 168 -2.98 17.69 6.09
C ALA A 168 -2.78 17.55 7.61
N ALA A 169 -3.78 17.93 8.41
CA ALA A 169 -3.74 17.76 9.86
C ALA A 169 -3.66 16.28 10.27
N ALA A 170 -4.36 15.38 9.56
CA ALA A 170 -4.31 13.95 9.81
C ALA A 170 -2.90 13.36 9.58
N ARG A 171 -2.14 13.89 8.61
CA ARG A 171 -0.73 13.50 8.40
C ARG A 171 0.12 13.82 9.62
N GLU A 172 0.05 15.05 10.10
CA GLU A 172 0.82 15.49 11.27
C GLU A 172 0.42 14.69 12.51
N HIS A 173 -0.89 14.49 12.69
CA HIS A 173 -1.45 13.72 13.79
C HIS A 173 -0.99 12.25 13.78
N PHE A 174 -1.00 11.61 12.61
CA PHE A 174 -0.49 10.25 12.44
C PHE A 174 0.97 10.14 12.86
N LEU A 175 1.84 11.03 12.35
CA LEU A 175 3.26 11.01 12.67
C LEU A 175 3.54 11.30 14.15
N SER A 176 2.81 12.25 14.75
CA SER A 176 2.91 12.54 16.19
C SER A 176 2.51 11.34 17.04
N LEU A 177 1.43 10.63 16.67
CA LEU A 177 1.01 9.42 17.38
C LEU A 177 2.05 8.30 17.27
N GLN A 178 2.67 8.11 16.10
CA GLN A 178 3.78 7.14 15.98
C GLN A 178 4.94 7.51 16.92
N GLN A 179 5.31 8.80 16.99
CA GLN A 179 6.38 9.25 17.86
C GLN A 179 6.07 9.01 19.34
N HIS A 180 4.86 9.36 19.80
CA HIS A 180 4.45 9.13 21.20
C HIS A 180 4.33 7.64 21.51
N TRP A 181 3.86 6.84 20.55
CA TRP A 181 3.81 5.39 20.66
C TRP A 181 5.20 4.77 20.84
N ASP A 182 6.15 5.21 20.01
CA ASP A 182 7.52 4.74 20.05
C ASP A 182 8.19 5.10 21.40
N ALA A 183 7.96 6.34 21.86
CA ALA A 183 8.44 6.86 23.15
C ALA A 183 7.68 6.33 24.38
N ASN A 184 6.65 5.51 24.19
CA ASN A 184 5.78 5.00 25.26
C ASN A 184 5.11 6.11 26.11
N GLU A 185 4.75 7.23 25.47
CA GLU A 185 4.10 8.38 26.12
C GLU A 185 2.57 8.23 26.13
N MET A 186 2.07 7.23 26.87
CA MET A 186 0.64 6.88 26.86
C MET A 186 -0.27 8.01 27.35
N ASP A 187 0.23 8.87 28.25
CA ASP A 187 -0.51 10.06 28.71
C ASP A 187 -0.76 11.04 27.55
N LYS A 188 0.21 11.21 26.64
CA LYS A 188 0.04 12.03 25.44
C LYS A 188 -0.91 11.41 24.43
N ILE A 189 -0.80 10.10 24.22
CA ILE A 189 -1.71 9.36 23.33
C ILE A 189 -3.16 9.51 23.79
N SER A 190 -3.41 9.53 25.11
CA SER A 190 -4.76 9.61 25.68
C SER A 190 -5.54 10.88 25.30
N GLU A 191 -4.86 11.95 24.91
CA GLU A 191 -5.47 13.22 24.47
C GLU A 191 -6.07 13.11 23.06
N PHE A 192 -5.66 12.11 22.27
CA PHE A 192 -5.93 11.99 20.83
C PHE A 192 -6.77 10.78 20.45
N VAL A 193 -7.09 9.91 21.42
CA VAL A 193 -7.81 8.65 21.19
C VAL A 193 -9.02 8.56 22.11
N THR A 194 -10.00 7.76 21.71
CA THR A 194 -11.13 7.47 22.61
C THR A 194 -10.67 6.60 23.80
N PRO A 195 -11.35 6.67 24.96
CA PRO A 195 -11.02 5.84 26.12
C PRO A 195 -11.00 4.33 25.82
N GLN A 196 -11.87 3.88 24.91
CA GLN A 196 -11.95 2.50 24.46
C GLN A 196 -10.68 2.10 23.69
N LEU A 197 -10.24 2.92 22.73
CA LEU A 197 -9.02 2.66 21.97
C LEU A 197 -7.78 2.76 22.88
N LEU A 198 -7.77 3.68 23.85
CA LEU A 198 -6.68 3.80 24.83
C LEU A 198 -6.49 2.51 25.62
N GLY A 199 -7.58 1.88 26.07
CA GLY A 199 -7.52 0.62 26.81
C GLY A 199 -6.85 -0.49 25.98
N PHE A 200 -7.23 -0.60 24.72
CA PHE A 200 -6.60 -1.52 23.77
C PHE A 200 -5.11 -1.23 23.56
N LEU A 201 -4.75 0.04 23.32
CA LEU A 201 -3.36 0.44 23.11
C LEU A 201 -2.47 0.19 24.33
N LYS A 202 -3.00 0.39 25.54
CA LYS A 202 -2.29 0.05 26.79
C LYS A 202 -1.99 -1.44 26.88
N GLN A 203 -2.93 -2.29 26.47
CA GLN A 203 -2.71 -3.74 26.44
C GLN A 203 -1.65 -4.12 25.39
N GLU A 204 -1.75 -3.59 24.17
CA GLU A 204 -0.74 -3.82 23.12
C GLU A 204 0.66 -3.40 23.58
N ARG A 205 0.77 -2.25 24.23
CA ARG A 205 2.04 -1.74 24.74
C ARG A 205 2.59 -2.62 25.87
N ALA A 206 1.73 -3.14 26.74
CA ALA A 206 2.12 -4.08 27.78
C ALA A 206 2.62 -5.41 27.20
N GLU A 207 2.07 -5.89 26.08
CA GLU A 207 2.56 -7.08 25.36
C GLU A 207 3.96 -6.86 24.74
N ILE A 208 4.25 -5.65 24.27
CA ILE A 208 5.56 -5.27 23.72
C ILE A 208 6.61 -5.11 24.84
N GLY A 209 6.20 -4.59 26.00
CA GLY A 209 7.07 -4.34 27.14
C GLY A 209 7.99 -3.13 26.95
N ASP A 210 9.15 -3.18 27.60
CA ASP A 210 10.13 -2.08 27.65
C ASP A 210 11.07 -2.02 26.45
N ALA A 211 10.79 -2.78 25.39
CA ALA A 211 11.57 -2.73 24.17
C ALA A 211 11.51 -1.33 23.54
N TYR A 212 12.67 -0.78 23.21
CA TYR A 212 12.75 0.45 22.42
C TYR A 212 12.07 0.23 21.07
N GLN A 213 11.15 1.14 20.74
CA GLN A 213 10.44 1.16 19.47
C GLN A 213 10.97 2.33 18.66
N SER A 214 11.19 2.13 17.37
CA SER A 214 11.55 3.19 16.43
C SER A 214 10.90 2.85 15.11
N THR A 215 9.96 3.67 14.69
CA THR A 215 9.18 3.49 13.48
C THR A 215 9.43 4.68 12.55
N TYR A 216 9.94 4.39 11.36
CA TYR A 216 10.06 5.37 10.28
C TYR A 216 9.01 5.06 9.22
N ILE A 217 8.38 6.10 8.68
CA ILE A 217 7.32 5.97 7.68
C ILE A 217 7.77 6.67 6.41
N ASP A 218 7.95 5.88 5.35
CA ASP A 218 8.26 6.37 4.01
C ASP A 218 7.02 6.30 3.12
N ASP A 219 6.96 7.19 2.12
CA ASP A 219 5.92 7.23 1.09
C ASP A 219 4.48 7.30 1.63
N LEU A 220 4.27 7.96 2.77
CA LEU A 220 2.96 8.09 3.40
C LEU A 220 1.96 8.81 2.48
N GLN A 221 0.93 8.07 2.08
CA GLN A 221 -0.26 8.55 1.38
C GLN A 221 -1.47 8.44 2.30
N ILE A 222 -2.40 9.39 2.14
CA ILE A 222 -3.59 9.49 2.97
C ILE A 222 -4.77 9.76 2.04
N GLN A 223 -5.81 8.97 2.19
CA GLN A 223 -7.06 9.10 1.46
C GLN A 223 -8.21 9.28 2.45
N LEU A 224 -9.06 10.28 2.23
CA LEU A 224 -10.32 10.40 2.94
C LEU A 224 -11.36 9.49 2.25
N ASP A 225 -11.81 8.45 2.93
CA ASP A 225 -12.75 7.48 2.37
C ASP A 225 -14.21 7.86 2.60
N GLY A 226 -14.48 8.63 3.65
CA GLY A 226 -15.83 8.95 4.08
C GLY A 226 -15.85 9.99 5.18
N VAL A 227 -16.87 10.85 5.13
CA VAL A 227 -17.25 11.72 6.25
C VAL A 227 -18.75 11.59 6.40
N ASP A 228 -19.18 11.37 7.62
CA ASP A 228 -20.59 11.25 7.98
C ASP A 228 -20.87 12.13 9.19
N ASP A 229 -21.78 13.08 9.02
CA ASP A 229 -22.26 13.94 10.10
C ASP A 229 -23.63 13.46 10.58
N ASP A 230 -23.69 13.11 11.86
CA ASP A 230 -24.91 12.72 12.55
C ASP A 230 -25.17 13.67 13.72
N ALA A 231 -26.38 13.59 14.30
CA ALA A 231 -26.86 14.47 15.37
C ALA A 231 -25.96 14.47 16.62
N GLU A 232 -25.24 13.38 16.89
CA GLU A 232 -24.38 13.24 18.06
C GLU A 232 -22.92 13.61 17.81
N LYS A 233 -22.40 13.31 16.60
CA LYS A 233 -20.99 13.46 16.26
C LYS A 233 -20.75 13.42 14.76
N THR A 234 -19.62 14.00 14.34
CA THR A 234 -19.08 13.81 13.00
C THR A 234 -18.07 12.67 13.02
N THR A 235 -18.20 11.72 12.10
CA THR A 235 -17.25 10.62 11.89
C THR A 235 -16.52 10.81 10.56
N ALA A 236 -15.20 10.63 10.55
CA ALA A 236 -14.40 10.56 9.33
C ALA A 236 -13.64 9.24 9.26
N THR A 237 -13.46 8.70 8.05
CA THR A 237 -12.63 7.52 7.80
C THR A 237 -11.49 7.90 6.88
N LEU A 238 -10.25 7.66 7.33
CA LEU A 238 -9.03 7.92 6.58
C LEU A 238 -8.29 6.61 6.34
N THR A 239 -7.85 6.35 5.12
CA THR A 239 -6.90 5.27 4.81
C THR A 239 -5.50 5.83 4.67
N PHE A 240 -4.57 5.26 5.44
CA PHE A 240 -3.14 5.53 5.41
C PHE A 240 -2.44 4.37 4.71
N THR A 241 -1.60 4.67 3.73
CA THR A 241 -0.75 3.70 3.04
C THR A 241 0.68 4.21 3.02
N GLY A 242 1.65 3.30 3.14
CA GLY A 242 3.06 3.66 3.10
C GLY A 242 3.96 2.47 3.38
N THR A 243 5.24 2.75 3.66
CA THR A 243 6.23 1.74 4.04
C THR A 243 6.73 2.03 5.45
N ALA A 244 6.54 1.08 6.37
CA ALA A 244 6.99 1.20 7.75
C ALA A 244 8.35 0.50 7.92
N LYS A 245 9.29 1.19 8.54
CA LYS A 245 10.67 0.74 8.72
C LYS A 245 11.05 0.77 10.19
N THR A 246 11.82 -0.23 10.60
CA THR A 246 12.37 -0.30 11.98
C THR A 246 13.69 0.46 12.11
N SER A 247 14.33 0.78 10.98
CA SER A 247 15.58 1.53 10.88
C SER A 247 15.66 2.25 9.54
N ARG A 248 16.45 3.33 9.45
CA ARG A 248 16.64 4.09 8.20
C ARG A 248 17.29 3.28 7.06
N PHE A 249 17.97 2.18 7.40
CA PHE A 249 18.62 1.29 6.44
C PHE A 249 17.77 0.07 6.09
N ASP A 250 16.62 -0.08 6.75
CA ASP A 250 15.68 -1.15 6.49
C ASP A 250 14.91 -0.87 5.19
N GLN A 251 14.59 -1.94 4.46
CA GLN A 251 13.70 -1.85 3.30
C GLN A 251 12.28 -1.54 3.73
N GLY A 252 11.90 -2.00 4.93
CA GLY A 252 10.59 -1.79 5.52
C GLY A 252 9.51 -2.67 4.93
N GLU A 253 8.36 -2.65 5.59
CA GLU A 253 7.17 -3.42 5.24
C GLU A 253 6.08 -2.48 4.77
N PRO A 254 5.45 -2.74 3.60
CA PRO A 254 4.31 -1.95 3.15
C PRO A 254 3.14 -2.14 4.12
N PHE A 255 2.40 -1.08 4.37
CA PHE A 255 1.19 -1.14 5.18
C PHE A 255 0.04 -0.37 4.54
N SER A 256 -1.17 -0.79 4.89
CA SER A 256 -2.42 -0.10 4.58
C SER A 256 -3.35 -0.23 5.77
N GLU A 257 -3.80 0.90 6.31
CA GLU A 257 -4.71 0.89 7.46
C GLU A 257 -5.72 2.03 7.39
N SER A 258 -6.93 1.75 7.84
CA SER A 258 -8.03 2.70 7.91
C SER A 258 -8.28 3.10 9.35
N TRP A 259 -8.29 4.39 9.62
CA TRP A 259 -8.57 4.95 10.93
C TRP A 259 -9.95 5.59 10.92
N ARG A 260 -10.74 5.26 11.94
CA ARG A 260 -12.00 5.93 12.23
C ARG A 260 -11.72 7.07 13.19
N MET A 261 -12.03 8.28 12.76
CA MET A 261 -11.94 9.49 13.55
C MET A 261 -13.33 9.98 13.92
N GLU A 262 -13.47 10.50 15.13
CA GLU A 262 -14.74 11.00 15.65
C GLU A 262 -14.53 12.36 16.30
N ARG A 263 -15.47 13.27 16.06
CA ARG A 263 -15.51 14.60 16.67
C ARG A 263 -16.90 14.84 17.23
N ALA A 264 -16.98 15.16 18.51
CA ALA A 264 -18.24 15.52 19.15
C ALA A 264 -18.83 16.78 18.52
N GLN A 265 -20.15 16.93 18.55
CA GLN A 265 -20.79 18.16 18.10
C GLN A 265 -20.43 19.35 19.02
N GLY A 266 -20.35 20.53 18.43
CA GLY A 266 -20.02 21.77 19.12
C GLY A 266 -18.74 22.45 18.62
N GLU A 267 -18.54 23.67 19.10
CA GLU A 267 -17.37 24.48 18.75
C GLU A 267 -16.11 23.93 19.42
N ASN A 268 -14.97 24.01 18.71
CA ASN A 268 -13.63 23.65 19.21
C ASN A 268 -13.47 22.22 19.76
N GLN A 269 -14.36 21.29 19.40
CA GLN A 269 -14.20 19.88 19.77
C GLN A 269 -13.04 19.23 19.00
N PRO A 270 -12.15 18.47 19.68
CA PRO A 270 -11.03 17.79 19.02
C PRO A 270 -11.52 16.59 18.20
N TRP A 271 -10.70 16.20 17.22
CA TRP A 271 -10.84 14.91 16.54
C TRP A 271 -10.10 13.84 17.32
N LEU A 272 -10.79 12.74 17.63
CA LEU A 272 -10.23 11.61 18.35
C LEU A 272 -10.21 10.38 17.45
N VAL A 273 -9.15 9.57 17.54
CA VAL A 273 -9.10 8.25 16.90
C VAL A 273 -9.96 7.28 17.72
N ALA A 274 -11.00 6.74 17.09
CA ALA A 274 -11.94 5.82 17.72
C ALA A 274 -11.68 4.35 17.35
N GLY A 275 -10.97 4.10 16.24
CA GLY A 275 -10.63 2.76 15.81
C GLY A 275 -9.58 2.74 14.71
N ILE A 276 -8.89 1.61 14.59
CA ILE A 276 -7.85 1.33 13.61
C ILE A 276 -8.17 -0.01 12.98
N ARG A 277 -8.09 -0.12 11.66
CA ARG A 277 -8.28 -1.36 10.92
C ARG A 277 -7.15 -1.56 9.94
N GLN A 278 -6.53 -2.72 9.93
CA GLN A 278 -5.61 -3.11 8.88
C GLN A 278 -6.39 -3.47 7.61
N ASN A 279 -5.93 -2.96 6.47
CA ASN A 279 -6.47 -3.32 5.17
C ASN A 279 -5.58 -4.44 4.61
N ALA A 280 -6.18 -5.61 4.39
CA ALA A 280 -5.52 -6.79 3.85
C ALA A 280 -5.16 -6.64 2.37
#